data_AF-A0A7S2MU56-F1
#
_entry.id   AF-A0A7S2MU56-F1
#
_cell.length_a   1.000
_cell.length_b   1.000
_cell.length_c   1.000
_cell.angle_alpha   90.00
_cell.angle_beta   90.00
_cell.angle_gamma   90.00
#
_symmetry.space_group_name_H-M   'P 1'
#
loop_
_entity.id
_entity.type
_entity.pdbx_description
1 polymer ?
#
loop_
_entity_poly.entity_id
_entity_poly.type
_entity_poly.pdbx_seq_one_letter_code
_entity_poly.pdbx_strand_id
1 'polypeptide(L)'
;EYHCINNNTWYSECEPGCAKPQGQCGGREWKGVTCCTEGYQCRRKDEWYSQCLPPWAPHTGPSPTGRSGRGGCTEAEKQCGGHGYAGPTCCPSGYTCWRKNEWYSQCKPSNSPELARSSASGDDACVGPDTQCSG
;
A
#
# COMPACT_ATOMS: atom_id res chain seq x y z
N GLU A 1 18.51 -11.93 4.75
CA GLU A 1 18.89 -13.25 5.29
C GLU A 1 18.03 -14.32 4.63
N TYR A 2 18.65 -15.34 4.02
CA TYR A 2 17.93 -16.44 3.37
C TYR A 2 17.74 -17.55 4.39
N HIS A 3 16.49 -18.01 4.58
CA HIS A 3 16.20 -19.17 5.42
C HIS A 3 16.19 -20.43 4.57
N CYS A 4 17.21 -21.27 4.71
CA CYS A 4 17.26 -22.58 4.09
C CYS A 4 16.47 -23.57 4.95
N ILE A 5 15.45 -24.20 4.37
CA ILE A 5 14.72 -25.27 5.05
C ILE A 5 15.42 -26.58 4.69
N ASN A 6 15.97 -27.27 5.69
CA ASN A 6 16.56 -28.59 5.51
C ASN A 6 15.43 -29.60 5.30
N ASN A 7 15.19 -29.98 4.04
CA ASN A 7 14.17 -30.96 3.70
C ASN A 7 14.61 -32.38 4.12
N ASN A 8 15.92 -32.66 4.12
CA ASN A 8 16.51 -33.89 4.66
C ASN A 8 18.03 -33.72 4.92
N THR A 9 18.73 -34.80 5.30
CA THR A 9 20.17 -34.79 5.63
C THR A 9 21.10 -34.58 4.43
N TRP A 10 20.58 -34.57 3.19
CA TRP A 10 21.36 -34.49 1.96
C TRP A 10 20.88 -33.40 0.99
N TYR A 11 19.80 -32.68 1.30
CA TYR A 11 19.24 -31.62 0.45
C TYR A 11 18.58 -30.49 1.27
N SER A 12 19.03 -29.28 0.98
CA SER A 12 18.52 -28.02 1.54
C SER A 12 18.09 -27.14 0.38
N GLU A 13 16.80 -26.80 0.32
CA GLU A 13 16.30 -25.86 -0.68
C GLU A 13 16.29 -24.46 -0.07
N CYS A 14 17.06 -23.56 -0.66
CA CYS A 14 17.07 -22.15 -0.32
C CYS A 14 16.25 -21.40 -1.38
N GLU A 15 14.93 -21.36 -1.19
CA GLU A 15 14.03 -20.54 -2.00
C GLU A 15 14.19 -19.04 -1.65
N PRO A 16 13.86 -18.10 -2.56
CA PRO A 16 13.77 -16.68 -2.23
C PRO A 16 12.73 -16.53 -1.12
N GLY A 17 13.22 -16.42 0.11
CA GLY A 17 12.47 -16.72 1.33
C GLY A 17 11.36 -15.71 1.57
N CYS A 18 10.23 -15.92 0.94
CA CYS A 18 8.99 -15.23 1.23
C CYS A 18 8.06 -16.17 1.98
N ALA A 19 7.31 -15.61 2.92
CA ALA A 19 6.34 -16.35 3.69
C ALA A 19 5.31 -16.98 2.75
N LYS A 20 5.04 -18.26 3.01
CA LYS A 20 4.03 -19.05 2.30
C LYS A 20 2.65 -18.40 2.44
N PRO A 21 1.68 -18.75 1.58
CA PRO A 21 0.27 -18.40 1.77
C PRO A 21 -0.16 -18.66 3.22
N GLN A 22 -0.79 -17.69 3.85
CA GLN A 22 -1.19 -17.70 5.27
C GLN A 22 -0.06 -17.80 6.30
N GLY A 23 1.20 -17.74 5.87
CA GLY A 23 2.36 -17.64 6.76
C GLY A 23 2.45 -16.27 7.42
N GLN A 24 3.12 -16.23 8.58
CA GLN A 24 3.47 -14.97 9.23
C GLN A 24 4.54 -14.24 8.42
N CYS A 25 4.35 -12.95 8.21
CA CYS A 25 5.23 -12.09 7.43
C CYS A 25 5.60 -10.80 8.18
N GLY A 26 5.17 -10.65 9.43
CA GLY A 26 5.44 -9.44 10.20
C GLY A 26 4.85 -9.48 11.60
N GLY A 27 5.19 -8.45 12.38
CA GLY A 27 4.83 -8.31 13.79
C GLY A 27 5.90 -7.53 14.55
N ARG A 28 5.54 -6.93 15.69
CA ARG A 28 6.43 -6.09 16.52
C ARG A 28 7.75 -6.77 16.94
N GLU A 29 7.79 -8.10 17.01
CA GLU A 29 9.00 -8.88 17.31
C GLU A 29 9.32 -9.94 16.25
N TRP A 30 8.79 -9.78 15.04
CA TRP A 30 9.02 -10.74 13.96
C TRP A 30 10.42 -10.59 13.37
N LYS A 31 11.25 -11.65 13.50
CA LYS A 31 12.60 -11.74 12.90
C LYS A 31 12.63 -12.57 11.62
N GLY A 32 11.48 -13.03 11.16
CA GLY A 32 11.38 -13.87 9.98
C GLY A 32 11.24 -13.05 8.69
N VAL A 33 10.86 -13.74 7.64
CA VAL A 33 10.70 -13.16 6.30
C VAL A 33 9.54 -12.17 6.25
N THR A 34 9.71 -11.06 5.54
CA THR A 34 8.71 -9.98 5.44
C THR A 34 7.99 -9.94 4.09
N CYS A 35 8.55 -10.58 3.07
CA CYS A 35 7.90 -10.75 1.78
C CYS A 35 6.95 -11.97 1.79
N CYS A 36 5.98 -11.96 0.90
CA CYS A 36 5.04 -13.07 0.69
C CYS A 36 5.27 -13.68 -0.70
N THR A 37 4.91 -14.96 -0.87
CA THR A 37 4.91 -15.61 -2.18
C THR A 37 4.14 -14.77 -3.21
N GLU A 38 4.56 -14.80 -4.47
CA GLU A 38 3.91 -14.13 -5.61
C GLU A 38 2.38 -14.19 -5.53
N GLY A 39 1.74 -13.03 -5.69
CA GLY A 39 0.28 -12.88 -5.61
C GLY A 39 -0.30 -12.74 -4.18
N TYR A 40 0.54 -12.80 -3.14
CA TYR A 40 0.13 -12.57 -1.74
C TYR A 40 0.72 -11.28 -1.19
N GLN A 41 -0.01 -10.64 -0.29
CA GLN A 41 0.39 -9.40 0.36
C GLN A 41 0.45 -9.59 1.86
N CYS A 42 1.53 -9.07 2.47
CA CYS A 42 1.68 -9.11 3.92
C CYS A 42 0.69 -8.14 4.55
N ARG A 43 -0.30 -8.67 5.28
CA ARG A 43 -1.37 -7.87 5.87
C ARG A 43 -1.31 -7.97 7.39
N ARG A 44 -1.24 -6.82 8.05
CA ARG A 44 -1.24 -6.74 9.51
C ARG A 44 -2.60 -7.17 10.06
N LYS A 45 -2.61 -8.17 10.94
CA LYS A 45 -3.82 -8.61 11.65
C LYS A 45 -3.92 -7.92 13.02
N ASP A 46 -2.79 -7.80 13.70
CA ASP A 46 -2.61 -7.12 14.98
C ASP A 46 -1.17 -6.60 15.11
N GLU A 47 -0.82 -5.99 16.25
CA GLU A 47 0.53 -5.42 16.42
C GLU A 47 1.65 -6.48 16.42
N TRP A 48 1.33 -7.72 16.81
CA TRP A 48 2.29 -8.80 16.97
C TRP A 48 2.31 -9.76 15.78
N TYR A 49 1.29 -9.74 14.93
CA TYR A 49 1.11 -10.70 13.85
C TYR A 49 0.59 -10.07 12.55
N SER A 50 1.34 -10.29 11.47
CA SER A 50 0.95 -10.01 10.08
C SER A 50 0.99 -11.29 9.26
N GLN A 51 0.01 -11.49 8.40
CA GLN A 51 -0.17 -12.73 7.63
C GLN A 51 -0.17 -12.46 6.13
N CYS A 52 0.44 -13.36 5.35
CA CYS A 52 0.37 -13.34 3.90
C CYS A 52 -1.02 -13.76 3.43
N LEU A 53 -1.77 -12.80 2.91
CA LEU A 53 -3.13 -13.02 2.43
C LEU A 53 -3.25 -12.60 0.96
N PRO A 54 -4.10 -13.28 0.19
CA PRO A 54 -4.36 -12.85 -1.17
C PRO A 54 -5.06 -11.47 -1.16
N PRO A 55 -4.95 -10.69 -2.23
CA PRO A 55 -5.59 -9.37 -2.35
C PRO A 55 -7.10 -9.39 -2.08
N TRP A 56 -7.76 -10.51 -2.40
CA TRP A 56 -9.21 -10.69 -2.25
C TRP A 56 -9.65 -11.22 -0.88
N ALA A 57 -8.73 -11.56 0.03
CA ALA A 57 -9.11 -12.09 1.34
C ALA A 57 -9.81 -11.02 2.20
N PRO A 58 -10.92 -11.39 2.90
CA PRO A 58 -11.62 -10.49 3.82
C PRO A 58 -10.74 -10.12 5.02
N HIS A 59 -10.79 -8.85 5.42
CA HIS A 59 -10.04 -8.33 6.56
C HIS A 59 -10.74 -8.79 7.85
N THR A 60 -10.05 -9.57 8.70
CA THR A 60 -10.59 -10.05 9.99
C THR A 60 -10.01 -9.33 11.21
N GLY A 61 -9.26 -8.24 11.02
CA GLY A 61 -8.80 -7.39 12.11
C GLY A 61 -9.89 -6.41 12.58
N PRO A 62 -9.81 -5.89 13.83
CA PRO A 62 -10.60 -4.73 14.22
C PRO A 62 -10.17 -3.55 13.36
N SER A 63 -10.94 -3.33 12.29
CA SER A 63 -10.90 -2.10 11.51
C SER A 63 -11.04 -0.95 12.51
N PRO A 64 -10.14 0.05 12.54
CA PRO A 64 -10.48 1.30 13.20
C PRO A 64 -11.78 1.74 12.55
N THR A 65 -12.84 1.83 13.36
CA THR A 65 -14.19 2.20 12.97
C THR A 65 -14.19 3.21 11.81
N GLY A 66 -14.50 2.70 10.63
CA GLY A 66 -14.45 3.43 9.37
C GLY A 66 -15.10 2.60 8.27
N ARG A 67 -16.41 2.36 8.42
CA ARG A 67 -17.37 1.86 7.41
C ARG A 67 -16.84 0.83 6.40
N SER A 68 -17.20 -0.43 6.64
CA SER A 68 -17.32 -1.41 5.56
C SER A 68 -18.32 -0.89 4.51
N GLY A 69 -17.83 -0.75 3.28
CA GLY A 69 -18.67 -0.55 2.11
C GLY A 69 -17.89 0.15 1.01
N ARG A 70 -16.90 -0.53 0.42
CA ARG A 70 -16.01 0.03 -0.61
C ARG A 70 -15.29 1.28 -0.09
N GLY A 71 -14.06 1.12 0.39
CA GLY A 71 -13.12 2.24 0.50
C GLY A 71 -12.71 2.70 -0.90
N GLY A 72 -13.70 3.06 -1.72
CA GLY A 72 -13.49 3.82 -2.92
C GLY A 72 -12.88 5.12 -2.46
N CYS A 73 -11.81 5.48 -3.13
CA CYS A 73 -11.38 6.86 -3.14
C CYS A 73 -12.59 7.79 -3.30
N THR A 74 -12.51 8.96 -2.67
CA THR A 74 -13.56 9.98 -2.78
C THR A 74 -13.88 10.19 -4.26
N GLU A 75 -15.09 10.60 -4.63
CA GLU A 75 -15.42 10.72 -6.04
C GLU A 75 -14.58 11.81 -6.73
N ALA A 76 -14.57 11.81 -8.06
CA ALA A 76 -13.99 12.90 -8.84
C ALA A 76 -14.52 14.25 -8.32
N GLU A 77 -13.63 15.23 -8.15
CA GLU A 77 -13.99 16.58 -7.71
C GLU A 77 -14.51 16.70 -6.27
N LYS A 78 -14.45 15.64 -5.46
CA LYS A 78 -14.83 15.69 -4.03
C LYS A 78 -13.66 16.02 -3.12
N GLN A 79 -13.99 16.40 -1.88
CA GLN A 79 -13.00 16.62 -0.83
C GLN A 79 -12.29 15.29 -0.54
N CYS A 80 -10.96 15.34 -0.54
CA CYS A 80 -10.05 14.23 -0.29
C CYS A 80 -9.08 14.53 0.88
N GLY A 81 -9.26 15.64 1.58
CA GLY A 81 -8.37 16.00 2.68
C GLY A 81 -8.67 17.37 3.28
N GLY A 82 -7.90 17.71 4.30
CA GLY A 82 -8.06 18.93 5.09
C GLY A 82 -7.94 18.66 6.58
N HIS A 83 -7.52 19.67 7.34
CA HIS A 83 -7.43 19.57 8.79
C HIS A 83 -8.80 19.26 9.40
N GLY A 84 -8.89 18.18 10.18
CA GLY A 84 -10.15 17.67 10.75
C GLY A 84 -11.03 16.85 9.79
N TYR A 85 -10.58 16.58 8.56
CA TYR A 85 -11.33 15.75 7.61
C TYR A 85 -11.21 14.26 7.96
N ALA A 86 -12.34 13.61 8.26
CA ALA A 86 -12.43 12.20 8.63
C ALA A 86 -12.86 11.27 7.47
N GLY A 87 -12.94 11.79 6.24
CA GLY A 87 -13.36 11.04 5.06
C GLY A 87 -12.21 10.40 4.26
N PRO A 88 -12.51 9.78 3.11
CA PRO A 88 -11.51 9.11 2.28
C PRO A 88 -10.46 10.08 1.71
N THR A 89 -9.18 9.74 1.89
CA THR A 89 -8.05 10.62 1.51
C THR A 89 -7.47 10.34 0.11
N CYS A 90 -7.98 9.33 -0.59
CA CYS A 90 -7.55 9.02 -1.95
C CYS A 90 -8.57 9.46 -2.99
N CYS A 91 -8.13 9.63 -4.24
CA CYS A 91 -8.92 10.04 -5.41
C CYS A 91 -9.06 8.89 -6.42
N PRO A 92 -10.08 8.87 -7.29
CA PRO A 92 -10.25 7.80 -8.26
C PRO A 92 -9.15 7.89 -9.34
N SER A 93 -8.94 6.81 -10.09
CA SER A 93 -7.89 6.77 -11.13
C SER A 93 -7.99 7.96 -12.09
N GLY A 94 -6.87 8.63 -12.35
CA GLY A 94 -6.81 9.85 -13.18
C GLY A 94 -7.08 11.16 -12.43
N TYR A 95 -7.30 11.10 -11.11
CA TYR A 95 -7.44 12.26 -10.24
C TYR A 95 -6.39 12.25 -9.13
N THR A 96 -5.90 13.44 -8.79
CA THR A 96 -4.93 13.67 -7.72
C THR A 96 -5.56 14.56 -6.65
N CYS A 97 -5.29 14.26 -5.38
CA CYS A 97 -5.75 15.08 -4.27
C CYS A 97 -4.94 16.38 -4.23
N TRP A 98 -5.55 17.47 -4.72
CA TRP A 98 -4.92 18.77 -4.73
C TRP A 98 -5.32 19.58 -3.49
N ARG A 99 -4.32 20.07 -2.76
CA ARG A 99 -4.55 20.87 -1.57
C ARG A 99 -4.89 22.31 -1.96
N LYS A 100 -6.14 22.72 -1.74
CA LYS A 100 -6.58 24.10 -1.94
C LYS A 100 -6.18 25.00 -0.77
N ASN A 101 -6.32 24.50 0.46
CA ASN A 101 -5.89 25.15 1.69
C ASN A 101 -5.67 24.11 2.80
N GLU A 102 -5.30 24.56 4.01
CA GLU A 102 -5.05 23.68 5.17
C GLU A 102 -6.28 22.87 5.62
N TRP A 103 -7.49 23.40 5.43
CA TRP A 103 -8.75 22.76 5.87
C TRP A 103 -9.46 21.98 4.75
N TYR A 104 -8.99 22.08 3.50
CA TYR A 104 -9.69 21.56 2.34
C TYR A 104 -8.74 21.17 1.19
N SER A 105 -8.80 19.90 0.80
CA SER A 105 -8.15 19.34 -0.38
C SER A 105 -9.20 18.66 -1.26
N GLN A 106 -9.09 18.83 -2.58
CA GLN A 106 -10.09 18.36 -3.55
C GLN A 106 -9.43 17.49 -4.62
N CYS A 107 -10.12 16.43 -5.06
CA CYS A 107 -9.67 15.64 -6.20
C CYS A 107 -9.78 16.45 -7.48
N LYS A 108 -8.64 16.67 -8.14
CA LYS A 108 -8.58 17.32 -9.45
C LYS A 108 -8.07 16.32 -10.49
N PRO A 109 -8.49 16.41 -11.75
CA PRO A 109 -7.90 15.62 -12.82
C PRO A 109 -6.38 15.82 -12.81
N SER A 110 -5.60 14.75 -12.95
CA SER A 110 -4.13 14.84 -12.92
C SER A 110 -3.58 15.74 -14.05
N ASN A 111 -4.37 15.96 -15.10
CA ASN A 111 -4.05 16.85 -16.24
C ASN A 111 -4.62 18.27 -16.08
N SER A 112 -5.11 18.64 -14.89
CA SER A 112 -5.72 19.96 -14.67
C SER A 112 -4.65 21.06 -14.56
N PRO A 113 -4.87 22.25 -15.15
CA PRO A 113 -3.92 23.36 -15.07
C PRO A 113 -3.67 23.88 -13.63
N GLU A 114 -4.61 23.64 -12.70
CA GLU A 114 -4.42 23.94 -11.26
C GLU A 114 -3.32 23.05 -10.64
N LEU A 115 -3.23 21.80 -11.08
CA LEU A 115 -2.19 20.86 -10.68
C LEU A 115 -0.87 21.17 -11.40
N ALA A 116 -0.94 21.49 -12.69
CA ALA A 116 0.23 21.83 -13.51
C ALA A 116 0.99 23.07 -12.97
N ARG A 117 0.29 24.06 -12.41
CA ARG A 117 0.91 25.22 -11.73
C ARG A 117 1.61 24.85 -10.42
N SER A 118 1.29 23.69 -9.85
CA SER A 118 1.91 23.17 -8.62
C SER A 118 3.06 22.19 -8.92
N SER A 119 3.09 21.60 -10.13
CA SER A 119 4.08 20.59 -10.55
C SER A 119 5.18 21.12 -11.49
N ALA A 120 5.23 22.43 -11.76
CA ALA A 120 6.22 23.03 -12.67
C ALA A 120 7.54 23.46 -11.99
N SER A 121 7.84 22.97 -10.78
CA SER A 121 9.17 23.13 -10.16
C SER A 121 9.45 21.90 -9.31
N GLY A 122 10.27 21.00 -9.84
CA GLY A 122 10.58 19.71 -9.22
C GLY A 122 10.76 18.62 -10.26
N ASP A 123 11.74 18.82 -11.14
CA ASP A 123 12.52 17.77 -11.77
C ASP A 123 12.92 16.68 -10.75
N ASP A 124 12.90 15.44 -11.24
CA ASP A 124 13.34 14.20 -10.59
C ASP A 124 12.46 13.62 -9.46
N ALA A 125 11.38 12.93 -9.84
CA ALA A 125 10.89 11.77 -9.09
C ALA A 125 10.00 10.88 -9.99
N CYS A 126 10.45 9.67 -10.25
CA CYS A 126 9.69 8.62 -10.92
C CYS A 126 8.44 8.28 -10.11
N VAL A 127 7.24 8.39 -10.69
CA VAL A 127 5.98 8.00 -10.03
C VAL A 127 5.22 6.99 -10.89
N GLY A 128 5.69 5.74 -10.86
CA GLY A 128 5.03 4.61 -11.51
C GLY A 128 5.85 3.32 -11.38
N PRO A 129 5.20 2.14 -11.30
CA PRO A 129 5.87 0.89 -10.91
C PRO A 129 6.73 0.19 -11.99
N ASP A 130 7.04 0.83 -13.13
CA ASP A 130 7.86 0.21 -14.21
C ASP A 130 8.87 1.17 -14.88
N THR A 131 9.31 2.25 -14.22
CA THR A 131 10.34 3.11 -14.81
C THR A 131 11.73 2.51 -14.56
N GLN A 132 12.28 1.84 -15.57
CA GLN A 132 13.69 1.45 -15.60
C GLN A 132 14.58 2.70 -15.54
N CYS A 133 15.22 2.91 -14.39
CA CYS A 133 16.36 3.82 -14.28
C CYS A 133 17.57 3.17 -14.96
N SER A 134 18.09 3.80 -16.00
CA SER A 134 19.36 3.43 -16.62
C SER A 134 20.22 4.67 -16.81
N GLY A 135 21.35 4.68 -16.09
CA GLY A 135 22.66 5.22 -16.48
C GLY A 135 22.77 6.69 -16.83
#